data_AF-A0A8T5M248-F1
#
_entry.id   AF-A0A8T5M248-F1
#
_cell.length_a   1.000
_cell.length_b   1.000
_cell.length_c   1.000
_cell.angle_alpha   90.00
_cell.angle_beta   90.00
_cell.angle_gamma   90.00
#
_symmetry.space_group_name_H-M   'P 1'
#
loop_
_entity.id
_entity.type
_entity.pdbx_description
1 polymer ?
#
loop_
_entity_poly.entity_id
_entity_poly.type
_entity_poly.pdbx_seq_one_letter_code
_entity_poly.pdbx_strand_id
1 'polypeptide(L)'
;MASAKAILTLILVVSVLFNLFLIFQNNTLNSEKGNCNMLGTQVKNLLSSSKITCPASNSEPLKLSICLEQLNAKYGRMPVEETGFKLYDTRRNESGYLIITIKDMREYESSEFRLLLNHRELDNGCVIPGNISKDETCKMFFDEPCEKGDALEMQYKENKIHLRTC
;
A
#
# COMPACT_ATOMS: atom_id res chain seq x y z
N MET A 1 -9.97 68.01 -11.16
CA MET A 1 -8.71 67.41 -10.65
C MET A 1 -8.94 66.26 -9.63
N ALA A 2 -10.13 65.66 -9.53
CA ALA A 2 -10.38 64.50 -8.65
C ALA A 2 -10.19 63.14 -9.34
N SER A 3 -10.37 63.08 -10.67
CA SER A 3 -10.33 61.84 -11.46
C SER A 3 -8.94 61.24 -11.61
N ALA A 4 -7.89 62.06 -11.78
CA ALA A 4 -6.52 61.57 -11.97
C ALA A 4 -5.95 60.86 -10.73
N LYS A 5 -6.30 61.33 -9.52
CA LYS A 5 -5.86 60.70 -8.27
C LYS A 5 -6.51 59.33 -8.07
N ALA A 6 -7.81 59.19 -8.39
CA ALA A 6 -8.55 57.94 -8.29
C ALA A 6 -8.03 56.86 -9.26
N ILE A 7 -7.64 57.25 -10.48
CA ILE A 7 -7.05 56.34 -11.46
C ILE A 7 -5.67 55.85 -10.98
N LEU A 8 -4.86 56.74 -10.40
CA LEU A 8 -3.55 56.37 -9.89
C LEU A 8 -3.64 55.38 -8.72
N THR A 9 -4.58 55.56 -7.79
CA THR A 9 -4.80 54.61 -6.70
C THR A 9 -5.30 53.26 -7.20
N LEU A 10 -6.17 53.23 -8.21
CA LEU A 10 -6.65 51.98 -8.80
C LEU A 10 -5.50 51.16 -9.42
N ILE A 11 -4.61 51.82 -10.17
CA ILE A 11 -3.43 51.18 -10.77
C ILE A 11 -2.50 50.62 -9.69
N LEU A 12 -2.31 51.36 -8.60
CA LEU A 12 -1.46 50.93 -7.47
C LEU A 12 -2.03 49.69 -6.77
N VAL A 13 -3.35 49.66 -6.55
CA VAL A 13 -4.03 48.50 -5.93
C VAL A 13 -3.94 47.27 -6.84
N VAL A 14 -4.17 47.41 -8.15
CA VAL A 14 -4.07 46.30 -9.11
C VAL A 14 -2.64 45.76 -9.17
N SER A 15 -1.63 46.62 -9.13
CA SER A 15 -0.22 46.22 -9.10
C SER A 15 0.13 45.41 -7.84
N VAL A 16 -0.34 45.84 -6.66
CA VAL A 16 -0.10 45.09 -5.41
C VAL A 16 -0.79 43.73 -5.44
N LEU A 17 -2.03 43.66 -5.91
CA LEU A 17 -2.77 42.40 -6.03
C LEU A 17 -2.12 41.44 -7.02
N PHE A 18 -1.60 41.94 -8.14
CA PHE A 18 -0.89 41.12 -9.13
C PHE A 18 0.42 40.55 -8.56
N ASN A 19 1.19 41.36 -7.82
CA ASN A 19 2.41 40.89 -7.16
C ASN A 19 2.11 39.82 -6.08
N LEU A 20 1.05 40.01 -5.29
CA LEU A 20 0.61 39.00 -4.31
C LEU A 20 0.19 37.69 -4.98
N PHE A 21 -0.52 37.77 -6.10
CA PHE A 21 -0.92 36.60 -6.88
C PHE A 21 0.30 35.83 -7.42
N LEU A 22 1.31 36.54 -7.95
CA LEU A 22 2.55 35.92 -8.42
C LEU A 22 3.33 35.22 -7.29
N ILE A 23 3.41 35.84 -6.11
CA ILE A 23 4.06 35.24 -4.94
C ILE A 23 3.31 33.98 -4.50
N PHE A 24 1.97 34.01 -4.48
CA PHE A 24 1.16 32.85 -4.13
C PHE A 24 1.39 31.69 -5.09
N GLN A 25 1.31 31.93 -6.41
CA GLN A 25 1.57 30.92 -7.45
C GLN A 25 2.98 30.32 -7.35
N ASN A 26 4.00 31.16 -7.08
CA ASN A 26 5.37 30.69 -6.91
C ASN A 26 5.51 29.79 -5.67
N ASN A 27 4.82 30.10 -4.57
CA ASN A 27 4.83 29.29 -3.36
C ASN A 27 4.10 27.94 -3.56
N THR A 28 2.98 27.90 -4.28
CA THR A 28 2.31 26.62 -4.61
C THR A 28 3.17 25.74 -5.51
N LEU A 29 3.77 26.30 -6.56
CA LEU A 29 4.69 25.57 -7.44
C LEU A 29 5.93 25.03 -6.70
N ASN A 30 6.47 25.79 -5.76
CA ASN A 30 7.61 25.34 -4.94
C ASN A 30 7.20 24.28 -3.91
N SER A 31 5.98 24.35 -3.37
CA SER A 31 5.42 23.32 -2.48
C SER A 31 5.19 22.00 -3.23
N GLU A 32 4.63 22.05 -4.44
CA GLU A 32 4.45 20.86 -5.28
C GLU A 32 5.78 20.23 -5.70
N LYS A 33 6.80 21.04 -6.05
CA LYS A 33 8.16 20.55 -6.29
C LYS A 33 8.77 19.87 -5.05
N GLY A 34 8.53 20.42 -3.86
CA GLY A 34 8.97 19.83 -2.60
C GLY A 34 8.35 18.45 -2.34
N ASN A 35 7.05 18.30 -2.57
CA ASN A 35 6.34 17.04 -2.41
C ASN A 35 6.77 15.98 -3.43
N CYS A 36 7.01 16.35 -4.70
CA CYS A 36 7.53 15.42 -5.71
C CYS A 36 8.95 14.93 -5.38
N ASN A 37 9.82 15.80 -4.86
CA ASN A 37 11.17 15.40 -4.44
C ASN A 37 11.14 14.48 -3.21
N MET A 38 10.19 14.69 -2.30
CA MET A 38 10.00 13.83 -1.13
C MET A 38 9.49 12.43 -1.53
N LEU A 39 8.48 12.37 -2.42
CA LEU A 39 8.00 11.10 -2.98
C LEU A 39 9.10 10.37 -3.74
N GLY A 40 9.86 11.08 -4.58
CA GLY A 40 10.99 10.50 -5.32
C GLY A 40 12.07 9.92 -4.41
N THR A 41 12.35 10.59 -3.28
CA THR A 41 13.30 10.11 -2.27
C THR A 41 12.78 8.88 -1.52
N GLN A 42 11.50 8.86 -1.15
CA GLN A 42 10.86 7.71 -0.51
C GLN A 42 10.84 6.49 -1.42
N VAL A 43 10.49 6.65 -2.70
CA VAL A 43 10.50 5.56 -3.68
C VAL A 43 11.93 5.08 -3.95
N LYS A 44 12.91 5.99 -4.04
CA LYS A 44 14.33 5.62 -4.19
C LYS A 44 14.84 4.80 -3.00
N ASN A 45 14.44 5.14 -1.78
CA ASN A 45 14.79 4.38 -0.57
C ASN A 45 14.10 3.01 -0.49
N LEU A 46 12.86 2.91 -0.98
CA LEU A 46 12.15 1.62 -1.11
C LEU A 46 12.80 0.73 -2.18
N LEU A 47 13.27 1.32 -3.28
CA LEU A 47 13.97 0.61 -4.34
C LEU A 47 15.36 0.12 -3.91
N SER A 48 16.11 0.93 -3.17
CA SER A 48 17.44 0.53 -2.68
C SER A 48 17.36 -0.55 -1.60
N SER A 49 16.33 -0.54 -0.76
CA SER A 49 16.13 -1.56 0.29
C SER A 49 15.61 -2.90 -0.25
N SER A 50 14.84 -2.90 -1.35
CA SER A 50 14.25 -4.12 -1.95
C SER A 50 15.19 -4.93 -2.85
N LYS A 51 16.45 -4.49 -3.05
CA LYS A 51 17.47 -5.11 -3.91
C LYS A 51 16.98 -5.40 -5.34
N ILE A 52 16.02 -4.63 -5.86
CA ILE A 52 15.55 -4.78 -7.24
C ILE A 52 16.47 -4.04 -8.19
N THR A 53 17.06 -4.75 -9.13
CA THR A 53 17.84 -4.17 -10.22
C THR A 53 16.90 -3.64 -11.30
N CYS A 54 16.59 -2.34 -11.25
CA CYS A 54 15.80 -1.69 -12.30
C CYS A 54 16.58 -1.70 -13.64
N PRO A 55 15.94 -2.00 -14.79
CA PRO A 55 16.61 -1.97 -16.08
C PRO A 55 17.10 -0.55 -16.43
N ALA A 56 18.14 -0.47 -17.26
CA ALA A 56 18.61 0.79 -17.79
C ALA A 56 17.57 1.37 -18.76
N SER A 57 17.14 2.61 -18.52
CA SER A 57 16.23 3.36 -19.39
C SER A 57 16.73 4.79 -19.52
N ASN A 58 16.51 5.38 -20.70
CA ASN A 58 17.05 6.69 -21.09
C ASN A 58 16.28 7.86 -20.47
N SER A 59 15.16 7.61 -19.78
CA SER A 59 14.43 8.62 -19.03
C SER A 59 14.12 8.14 -17.61
N GLU A 60 14.44 8.98 -16.60
CA GLU A 60 14.19 8.66 -15.19
C GLU A 60 12.73 8.30 -14.88
N PRO A 61 11.71 8.98 -15.45
CA PRO A 61 10.31 8.62 -15.20
C PRO A 61 9.96 7.22 -15.70
N LEU A 62 10.49 6.81 -16.86
CA LEU A 62 10.25 5.49 -17.44
C LEU A 62 11.00 4.41 -16.67
N LYS A 63 12.21 4.70 -16.20
CA LYS A 63 12.95 3.81 -15.30
C LYS A 63 12.18 3.56 -14.00
N LEU A 64 11.62 4.62 -13.43
CA LEU A 64 10.82 4.56 -12.21
C LEU A 64 9.53 3.76 -12.42
N SER A 65 8.80 4.00 -13.51
CA SER A 65 7.56 3.27 -13.80
C SER A 65 7.81 1.78 -14.01
N ILE A 66 8.85 1.40 -14.77
CA ILE A 66 9.22 -0.01 -14.98
C ILE A 66 9.64 -0.66 -13.65
N CYS A 67 10.36 0.06 -12.80
CA CYS A 67 10.80 -0.52 -11.53
C CYS A 67 9.66 -0.61 -10.51
N LEU A 68 8.72 0.33 -10.52
CA LEU A 68 7.48 0.23 -9.76
C LEU A 68 6.59 -0.91 -10.27
N GLU A 69 6.57 -1.15 -11.58
CA GLU A 69 5.86 -2.28 -12.17
C GLU A 69 6.50 -3.62 -11.77
N GLN A 70 7.83 -3.71 -11.74
CA GLN A 70 8.55 -4.87 -11.22
C GLN A 70 8.37 -5.07 -9.72
N LEU A 71 8.35 -3.99 -8.93
CA LEU A 71 7.97 -4.02 -7.51
C LEU A 71 6.53 -4.51 -7.35
N ASN A 72 5.59 -3.99 -8.13
CA ASN A 72 4.19 -4.40 -8.13
C ASN A 72 3.97 -5.78 -8.77
N ALA A 73 4.93 -6.34 -9.49
CA ALA A 73 4.87 -7.73 -9.95
C ALA A 73 5.48 -8.68 -8.90
N LYS A 74 6.51 -8.23 -8.17
CA LYS A 74 7.21 -9.00 -7.13
C LYS A 74 6.48 -8.99 -5.78
N TYR A 75 5.94 -7.83 -5.42
CA TYR A 75 5.18 -7.53 -4.21
C TYR A 75 3.73 -7.15 -4.54
N GLY A 76 3.32 -7.34 -5.79
CA GLY A 76 1.94 -7.17 -6.20
C GLY A 76 1.04 -7.90 -5.26
N ARG A 77 -0.01 -7.20 -4.81
CA ARG A 77 -1.07 -7.81 -4.03
C ARG A 77 -1.54 -9.03 -4.81
N MET A 78 -1.24 -10.21 -4.30
CA MET A 78 -1.85 -11.41 -4.83
C MET A 78 -3.36 -11.18 -4.81
N PRO A 79 -4.08 -11.49 -5.88
CA PRO A 79 -5.52 -11.26 -5.94
C PRO A 79 -6.18 -12.30 -5.04
N VAL A 80 -6.27 -11.93 -3.77
CA VAL A 80 -6.83 -12.74 -2.70
C VAL A 80 -8.24 -12.25 -2.41
N GLU A 81 -9.18 -13.18 -2.40
CA GLU A 81 -10.54 -12.98 -1.92
C GLU A 81 -10.68 -13.65 -0.56
N GLU A 82 -11.18 -12.92 0.43
CA GLU A 82 -11.58 -13.53 1.68
C GLU A 82 -12.94 -14.21 1.50
N THR A 83 -12.99 -15.52 1.70
CA THR A 83 -14.19 -16.34 1.52
C THR A 83 -14.79 -16.81 2.84
N GLY A 84 -14.08 -16.61 3.95
CA GLY A 84 -14.62 -16.89 5.27
C GLY A 84 -13.75 -16.38 6.40
N PHE A 85 -14.39 -15.97 7.49
CA PHE A 85 -13.71 -15.55 8.71
C PHE A 85 -14.57 -15.82 9.94
N LYS A 86 -13.95 -16.30 11.01
CA LYS A 86 -14.57 -16.45 12.32
C LYS A 86 -13.53 -16.13 13.39
N LEU A 87 -13.90 -15.28 14.34
CA LEU A 87 -13.08 -15.01 15.52
C LEU A 87 -13.04 -16.23 16.45
N TYR A 88 -11.94 -16.36 17.19
CA TYR A 88 -11.84 -17.30 18.30
C TYR A 88 -12.94 -17.03 19.33
N ASP A 89 -13.64 -18.09 19.78
CA ASP A 89 -14.71 -18.00 20.76
C ASP A 89 -14.19 -18.40 22.14
N THR A 90 -13.90 -17.40 22.97
CA THR A 90 -13.40 -17.58 24.34
C THR A 90 -14.37 -18.31 25.26
N ARG A 91 -15.69 -18.27 25.00
CA ARG A 91 -16.70 -18.89 25.87
C ARG A 91 -16.77 -20.40 25.64
N ARG A 92 -16.54 -20.81 24.39
CA ARG A 92 -16.61 -22.22 23.97
C ARG A 92 -15.24 -22.85 23.75
N ASN A 93 -14.15 -22.08 23.88
CA ASN A 93 -12.80 -22.50 23.54
C ASN A 93 -12.73 -23.08 22.11
N GLU A 94 -13.39 -22.40 21.16
CA GLU A 94 -13.41 -22.81 19.76
C GLU A 94 -12.44 -21.93 18.95
N SER A 95 -11.56 -22.57 18.19
CA SER A 95 -10.61 -21.92 17.28
C SER A 95 -11.31 -20.96 16.31
N GLY A 96 -10.68 -19.82 16.08
CA GLY A 96 -10.99 -18.93 14.97
C GLY A 96 -10.46 -19.50 13.66
N TYR A 97 -10.92 -18.95 12.54
CA TYR A 97 -10.38 -19.30 11.22
C TYR A 97 -10.42 -18.12 10.25
N LEU A 98 -9.53 -18.18 9.28
CA LEU A 98 -9.51 -17.32 8.09
C LEU A 98 -9.41 -18.21 6.85
N ILE A 99 -10.28 -17.96 5.87
CA ILE A 99 -10.34 -18.67 4.59
C ILE A 99 -10.16 -17.64 3.47
N ILE A 100 -9.20 -17.92 2.60
CA ILE A 100 -8.94 -17.10 1.42
C ILE A 100 -8.92 -17.95 0.14
N THR A 101 -9.19 -17.32 -0.99
CA THR A 101 -9.06 -17.89 -2.33
C THR A 101 -8.15 -17.01 -3.16
N ILE A 102 -7.22 -17.61 -3.91
CA ILE A 102 -6.31 -16.90 -4.80
C ILE A 102 -6.77 -17.10 -6.24
N LYS A 103 -7.15 -16.01 -6.92
CA LYS A 103 -7.84 -16.08 -8.23
C LYS A 103 -6.93 -16.33 -9.43
N ASP A 104 -5.71 -15.78 -9.41
CA ASP A 104 -4.85 -15.75 -10.60
C ASP A 104 -3.63 -16.67 -10.51
N MET A 105 -3.58 -17.55 -9.51
CA MET A 105 -2.56 -18.59 -9.41
C MET A 105 -3.09 -19.93 -9.90
N ARG A 106 -2.27 -20.63 -10.70
CA ARG A 106 -2.59 -22.00 -11.14
C ARG A 106 -2.51 -23.00 -10.00
N GLU A 107 -1.53 -22.81 -9.13
CA GLU A 107 -1.20 -23.70 -8.04
C GLU A 107 -0.35 -22.93 -7.01
N TYR A 108 -0.50 -23.25 -5.75
CA TYR A 108 0.30 -22.67 -4.67
C TYR A 108 0.56 -23.69 -3.56
N GLU A 109 1.70 -23.56 -2.90
CA GLU A 109 2.13 -24.52 -1.89
C GLU A 109 1.57 -24.16 -0.52
N SER A 110 0.86 -25.09 0.10
CA SER A 110 0.19 -24.89 1.38
C SER A 110 1.15 -24.47 2.48
N SER A 111 2.34 -25.07 2.58
CA SER A 111 3.33 -24.80 3.64
C SER A 111 4.00 -23.43 3.55
N GLU A 112 3.78 -22.68 2.48
CA GLU A 112 4.30 -21.32 2.32
C GLU A 112 3.38 -20.26 2.94
N PHE A 113 2.21 -20.66 3.46
CA PHE A 113 1.30 -19.75 4.14
C PHE A 113 1.67 -19.59 5.61
N ARG A 114 1.61 -18.34 6.07
CA ARG A 114 1.76 -17.99 7.50
C ARG A 114 0.61 -17.10 7.92
N LEU A 115 0.08 -17.39 9.11
CA LEU A 115 -0.91 -16.54 9.77
C LEU A 115 -0.23 -15.82 10.93
N LEU A 116 -0.31 -14.50 10.96
CA LEU A 116 0.30 -13.68 11.98
C LEU A 116 -0.75 -12.82 12.68
N LEU A 117 -0.59 -12.61 13.98
CA LEU A 117 -1.34 -11.65 14.78
C LEU A 117 -0.36 -10.62 15.32
N ASN A 118 -0.54 -9.36 14.96
CA ASN A 118 0.37 -8.26 15.31
C ASN A 118 1.85 -8.61 15.03
N HIS A 119 2.10 -9.19 13.85
CA HIS A 119 3.42 -9.68 13.39
C HIS A 119 4.02 -10.88 14.15
N ARG A 120 3.28 -11.50 15.07
CA ARG A 120 3.65 -12.79 15.69
C ARG A 120 3.00 -13.93 14.92
N GLU A 121 3.78 -14.91 14.50
CA GLU A 121 3.26 -16.13 13.85
C GLU A 121 2.35 -16.91 14.81
N LEU A 122 1.13 -17.21 14.36
CA LEU A 122 0.15 -18.04 15.04
C LEU A 122 0.12 -19.45 14.48
N ASP A 123 0.16 -19.57 13.15
CA ASP A 123 0.04 -20.84 12.43
C ASP A 123 0.79 -20.80 11.09
N ASN A 124 1.10 -21.98 10.57
CA ASN A 124 1.80 -22.18 9.32
C ASN A 124 1.14 -23.31 8.53
N GLY A 125 0.91 -23.08 7.25
CA GLY A 125 0.31 -24.05 6.37
C GLY A 125 -1.20 -23.91 6.28
N CYS A 126 -1.76 -24.14 5.11
CA CYS A 126 -3.20 -24.32 4.99
C CYS A 126 -3.62 -25.71 5.49
N VAL A 127 -4.88 -25.86 5.88
CA VAL A 127 -5.47 -27.15 6.28
C VAL A 127 -5.36 -28.22 5.19
N ILE A 128 -5.44 -27.83 3.92
CA ILE A 128 -5.21 -28.73 2.78
C ILE A 128 -3.70 -28.82 2.57
N PRO A 129 -3.06 -30.00 2.75
CA PRO A 129 -1.62 -30.13 2.61
C PRO A 129 -1.19 -30.22 1.13
N GLY A 130 0.08 -29.92 0.88
CA GLY A 130 0.69 -30.01 -0.46
C GLY A 130 0.32 -28.83 -1.34
N ASN A 131 0.18 -29.09 -2.63
CA ASN A 131 -0.17 -28.05 -3.59
C ASN A 131 -1.68 -27.89 -3.69
N ILE A 132 -2.12 -26.64 -3.62
CA ILE A 132 -3.52 -26.22 -3.70
C ILE A 132 -3.76 -25.67 -5.10
N SER A 133 -4.78 -26.18 -5.77
CA SER A 133 -5.10 -25.83 -7.15
C SER A 133 -5.74 -24.44 -7.25
N LYS A 134 -5.80 -23.92 -8.48
CA LYS A 134 -6.56 -22.70 -8.80
C LYS A 134 -7.98 -22.78 -8.23
N ASP A 135 -8.46 -21.66 -7.69
CA ASP A 135 -9.81 -21.47 -7.13
C ASP A 135 -10.13 -22.29 -5.86
N GLU A 136 -9.23 -23.17 -5.41
CA GLU A 136 -9.32 -23.78 -4.08
C GLU A 136 -8.98 -22.75 -3.00
N THR A 137 -9.39 -23.06 -1.76
CA THR A 137 -9.26 -22.14 -0.63
C THR A 137 -8.13 -22.57 0.31
N CYS A 138 -7.30 -21.63 0.72
CA CYS A 138 -6.45 -21.79 1.90
C CYS A 138 -7.25 -21.44 3.16
N LYS A 139 -7.41 -22.40 4.06
CA LYS A 139 -7.97 -22.20 5.40
C LYS A 139 -6.85 -22.33 6.43
N MET A 140 -6.77 -21.39 7.36
CA MET A 140 -5.88 -21.44 8.53
C MET A 140 -6.69 -21.22 9.81
N PHE A 141 -6.28 -21.85 10.90
CA PHE A 141 -6.93 -21.72 12.21
C PHE A 141 -6.07 -20.86 13.15
N PHE A 142 -6.70 -20.33 14.19
CA PHE A 142 -5.99 -19.68 15.28
C PHE A 142 -6.69 -19.94 16.61
N ASP A 143 -5.89 -20.35 17.61
CA ASP A 143 -6.37 -20.77 18.93
C ASP A 143 -6.26 -19.68 20.00
N GLU A 144 -5.97 -18.45 19.57
CA GLU A 144 -5.81 -17.29 20.45
C GLU A 144 -6.84 -16.20 20.11
N PRO A 145 -7.32 -15.43 21.10
CA PRO A 145 -8.21 -14.29 20.84
C PRO A 145 -7.54 -13.22 19.96
N CYS A 146 -8.34 -12.61 19.09
CA CYS A 146 -7.97 -11.40 18.34
C CYS A 146 -8.78 -10.23 18.89
N GLU A 147 -8.13 -9.28 19.54
CA GLU A 147 -8.79 -8.15 20.20
C GLU A 147 -9.10 -7.01 19.22
N LYS A 148 -10.00 -6.11 19.63
CA LYS A 148 -10.36 -4.96 18.80
C LYS A 148 -9.15 -4.05 18.58
N GLY A 149 -8.79 -3.86 17.32
CA GLY A 149 -7.63 -3.09 16.87
C GLY A 149 -6.45 -3.97 16.44
N ASP A 150 -6.47 -5.28 16.75
CA ASP A 150 -5.40 -6.19 16.35
C ASP A 150 -5.38 -6.42 14.84
N ALA A 151 -4.18 -6.65 14.32
CA ALA A 151 -3.92 -6.95 12.92
C ALA A 151 -3.69 -8.45 12.73
N LEU A 152 -4.65 -9.12 12.07
CA LEU A 152 -4.50 -10.48 11.57
C LEU A 152 -3.99 -10.44 10.12
N GLU A 153 -2.77 -10.91 9.90
CA GLU A 153 -2.09 -10.87 8.61
C GLU A 153 -1.95 -12.28 8.06
N MET A 154 -2.26 -12.48 6.78
CA MET A 154 -1.89 -13.69 6.07
C MET A 154 -0.74 -13.37 5.11
N GLN A 155 0.29 -14.20 5.15
CA GLN A 155 1.45 -14.13 4.27
C GLN A 155 1.52 -15.39 3.41
N TYR A 156 2.04 -15.23 2.19
CA TYR A 156 2.49 -16.32 1.34
C TYR A 156 3.95 -16.06 0.97
N LYS A 157 4.84 -16.99 1.33
CA LYS A 157 6.28 -16.77 1.35
C LYS A 157 6.62 -15.57 2.24
N GLU A 158 7.36 -14.59 1.70
CA GLU A 158 7.74 -13.35 2.41
C GLU A 158 6.74 -12.20 2.18
N ASN A 159 5.67 -12.43 1.42
CA ASN A 159 4.75 -11.38 1.00
C ASN A 159 3.48 -11.38 1.84
N LYS A 160 3.10 -10.20 2.35
CA LYS A 160 1.76 -9.99 2.93
C LYS A 160 0.71 -10.01 1.82
N ILE A 161 -0.23 -10.94 1.91
CA ILE A 161 -1.27 -11.14 0.90
C ILE A 161 -2.67 -10.73 1.38
N HIS A 162 -2.92 -10.76 2.69
CA HIS A 162 -4.17 -10.30 3.30
C HIS A 162 -3.89 -9.63 4.64
N LEU A 163 -4.69 -8.62 4.97
CA LEU A 163 -4.68 -7.95 6.26
C LEU A 163 -6.12 -7.73 6.70
N ARG A 164 -6.44 -8.21 7.89
CA ARG A 164 -7.73 -7.98 8.54
C ARG A 164 -7.51 -7.35 9.91
N THR A 165 -8.32 -6.34 10.21
CA THR A 165 -8.41 -5.79 11.56
C THR A 165 -9.56 -6.47 12.30
N CYS A 166 -9.27 -6.94 13.50
CA CYS A 166 -10.27 -7.30 14.50
C CYS A 166 -10.77 -6.02 15.20
#